data_AF-B1FG40-F1
#
_entry.id   AF-B1FG40-F1
#
_cell.length_a   1.000
_cell.length_b   1.000
_cell.length_c   1.000
_cell.angle_alpha   90.00
_cell.angle_beta   90.00
_cell.angle_gamma   90.00
#
_symmetry.space_group_name_H-M   'P 1'
#
loop_
_entity.id
_entity.type
_entity.pdbx_description
1 polymer ?
#
loop_
_entity_poly.entity_id
_entity_poly.type
_entity_poly.pdbx_seq_one_letter_code
_entity_poly.pdbx_strand_id
1 'polypeptide(L)'
;MAASEVVVAASQVAATVAQAPVNWVGVVASSAAIGAVVNNAMTLLVRHFDRKREDATLAARRAHVQLEVALALEGFAHRASTYLYALAPVRSAYQSGDERASENLGVPHLQFDLAPDAAWSELPIQIIATIRELPSAFQVTDNWIESIYDGWDDLLQVLDLREQQAIHYGLLACELAQQIRDEIQVPRSALVADYQQLFEARFRALVAREGFAPNDLDVLPELARRLASTPAGLAVAGAS
;
A
#
# COMPACT_ATOMS: atom_id res chain seq x y z
N MET A 1 9.94 -38.23 4.19
CA MET A 1 9.60 -39.68 4.11
C MET A 1 9.64 -40.23 2.68
N ALA A 2 9.17 -39.50 1.65
CA ALA A 2 9.21 -39.97 0.24
C ALA A 2 10.61 -40.34 -0.31
N ALA A 3 11.69 -39.69 0.15
CA ALA A 3 13.04 -40.00 -0.31
C ALA A 3 13.55 -41.40 0.10
N SER A 4 13.05 -41.95 1.21
CA SER A 4 13.50 -43.26 1.72
C SER A 4 12.86 -44.42 0.96
N GLU A 5 11.62 -44.25 0.47
CA GLU A 5 10.90 -45.29 -0.29
C GLU A 5 11.47 -45.44 -1.71
N VAL A 6 11.90 -44.34 -2.32
CA VAL A 6 12.56 -44.34 -3.64
C VAL A 6 13.89 -45.10 -3.60
N VAL A 7 14.65 -44.96 -2.50
CA VAL A 7 15.93 -45.66 -2.33
C VAL A 7 15.73 -47.17 -2.14
N VAL A 8 14.71 -47.59 -1.40
CA VAL A 8 14.39 -49.02 -1.20
C VAL A 8 13.87 -49.66 -2.50
N ALA A 9 13.05 -48.94 -3.27
CA ALA A 9 12.58 -49.42 -4.57
C ALA A 9 13.73 -49.58 -5.59
N ALA A 10 14.68 -48.65 -5.61
CA ALA A 10 15.86 -48.73 -6.48
C ALA A 10 16.77 -49.93 -6.12
N SER A 11 16.89 -50.24 -4.82
CA SER A 11 17.70 -51.37 -4.33
C SER A 11 17.15 -52.74 -4.75
N GLN A 12 15.82 -52.93 -4.73
CA GLN A 12 15.22 -54.20 -5.10
C GLN A 12 15.28 -54.47 -6.61
N VAL A 13 15.17 -53.42 -7.45
CA VAL A 13 15.32 -53.54 -8.90
C VAL A 13 16.74 -53.97 -9.28
N ALA A 14 17.76 -53.42 -8.63
CA ALA A 14 19.16 -53.80 -8.86
C ALA A 14 19.44 -55.30 -8.57
N ALA A 15 18.82 -55.86 -7.52
CA ALA A 15 19.00 -57.26 -7.16
C ALA A 15 18.38 -58.23 -8.19
N THR A 16 17.24 -57.87 -8.78
CA THR A 16 16.55 -58.72 -9.78
C THR A 16 17.24 -58.77 -11.14
N VAL A 17 17.99 -57.74 -11.51
CA VAL A 17 18.70 -57.67 -12.79
C VAL A 17 19.99 -58.53 -12.78
N ALA A 18 20.54 -58.82 -11.60
CA ALA A 18 21.81 -59.53 -11.46
C ALA A 18 21.75 -61.05 -11.75
N GLN A 19 20.56 -61.66 -11.86
CA GLN A 19 20.41 -63.12 -12.03
C GLN A 19 19.80 -63.58 -13.35
N ALA A 20 19.55 -62.67 -14.31
CA ALA A 20 19.00 -63.03 -15.62
C ALA A 20 20.10 -63.30 -16.66
N PRO A 21 19.95 -64.31 -17.54
CA PRO A 21 20.91 -64.59 -18.61
C PRO A 21 21.07 -63.35 -19.52
N VAL A 22 22.32 -62.96 -19.75
CA VAL A 22 22.69 -61.70 -20.42
C VAL A 22 22.31 -61.74 -21.90
N ASN A 23 21.11 -61.24 -22.21
CA ASN A 23 20.70 -60.91 -23.56
C ASN A 23 21.21 -59.49 -23.89
N TRP A 24 22.25 -59.38 -24.71
CA TRP A 24 22.89 -58.10 -25.07
C TRP A 24 21.93 -57.08 -25.68
N VAL A 25 20.87 -57.51 -26.37
CA VAL A 25 19.81 -56.63 -26.88
C VAL A 25 18.95 -56.07 -25.74
N GLY A 26 18.70 -56.87 -24.69
CA GLY A 26 18.01 -56.45 -23.48
C GLY A 26 18.84 -55.49 -22.63
N VAL A 27 20.17 -55.66 -22.55
CA VAL A 27 21.09 -54.76 -21.85
C VAL A 27 21.18 -53.39 -22.54
N VAL A 28 21.25 -53.35 -23.87
CA VAL A 28 21.28 -52.09 -24.62
C VAL A 28 19.91 -51.38 -24.58
N ALA A 29 18.80 -52.12 -24.69
CA ALA A 29 17.45 -51.55 -24.59
C ALA A 29 17.12 -51.03 -23.18
N SER A 30 17.57 -51.72 -22.12
CA SER A 30 17.41 -51.24 -20.73
C SER A 30 18.32 -50.04 -20.43
N SER A 31 19.53 -49.99 -21.00
CA SER A 31 20.42 -48.82 -20.89
C SER A 31 19.84 -47.58 -21.58
N ALA A 32 19.25 -47.74 -22.76
CA ALA A 32 18.59 -46.64 -23.49
C ALA A 32 17.31 -46.15 -22.78
N ALA A 33 16.53 -47.06 -22.20
CA ALA A 33 15.34 -46.72 -21.42
C ALA A 33 15.70 -45.97 -20.12
N ILE A 34 16.75 -46.40 -19.41
CA ILE A 34 17.27 -45.71 -18.21
C ILE A 34 17.80 -44.32 -18.60
N GLY A 35 18.54 -44.21 -19.71
CA GLY A 35 19.03 -42.93 -20.23
C GLY A 35 17.90 -41.94 -20.56
N ALA A 36 16.82 -42.40 -21.19
CA ALA A 36 15.66 -41.57 -21.53
C ALA A 36 14.90 -41.09 -20.28
N VAL A 37 14.76 -41.95 -19.25
CA VAL A 37 14.12 -41.57 -17.98
C VAL A 37 14.95 -40.54 -17.22
N VAL A 38 16.27 -40.74 -17.13
CA VAL A 38 17.18 -39.79 -16.48
C VAL A 38 17.15 -38.43 -17.21
N ASN A 39 17.15 -38.43 -18.54
CA ASN A 39 17.13 -37.20 -19.32
C ASN A 39 15.80 -36.44 -19.17
N ASN A 40 14.67 -37.15 -19.13
CA ASN A 40 13.35 -36.55 -18.87
C ASN A 40 13.23 -36.00 -17.44
N ALA A 41 13.73 -36.73 -16.44
CA ALA A 41 13.75 -36.29 -15.05
C ALA A 41 14.62 -35.03 -14.87
N MET A 42 15.79 -34.99 -15.51
CA MET A 42 16.67 -33.83 -15.50
C MET A 42 16.01 -32.62 -16.17
N THR A 43 15.34 -32.83 -17.31
CA THR A 43 14.60 -31.76 -18.01
C THR A 43 13.46 -31.19 -17.15
N LEU A 44 12.73 -32.05 -16.43
CA LEU A 44 11.67 -31.61 -15.51
C LEU A 44 12.23 -30.85 -14.30
N LEU A 45 13.36 -31.31 -13.74
CA LEU A 45 14.04 -30.61 -12.65
C LEU A 45 14.55 -29.24 -13.09
N VAL A 46 15.23 -29.16 -14.24
CA VAL A 46 15.71 -27.89 -14.81
C VAL A 46 14.54 -26.93 -15.04
N ARG A 47 13.46 -27.39 -15.70
CA ARG A 47 12.24 -26.58 -15.86
C ARG A 47 11.61 -26.13 -14.54
N HIS A 48 11.67 -26.96 -13.50
CA HIS A 48 11.15 -26.61 -12.18
C HIS A 48 12.02 -25.52 -11.51
N PHE A 49 13.35 -25.63 -11.61
CA PHE A 49 14.27 -24.61 -11.10
C PHE A 49 14.16 -23.31 -11.89
N ASP A 50 14.03 -23.39 -13.22
CA ASP A 50 13.84 -22.22 -14.08
C ASP A 50 12.54 -21.49 -13.75
N ARG A 51 11.42 -22.22 -13.60
CA ARG A 51 10.15 -21.63 -13.14
C ARG A 51 10.28 -20.97 -11.77
N LYS A 52 10.92 -21.62 -10.80
CA LYS A 52 11.16 -21.01 -9.48
C LYS A 52 12.00 -19.75 -9.56
N ARG A 53 12.98 -19.71 -10.46
CA ARG A 53 13.83 -18.53 -10.68
C ARG A 53 13.04 -17.41 -11.35
N GLU A 54 12.23 -17.73 -12.36
CA GLU A 54 11.33 -16.79 -13.03
C GLU A 54 10.34 -16.19 -12.01
N ASP A 55 9.68 -17.03 -11.21
CA ASP A 55 8.76 -16.61 -10.16
C ASP A 55 9.45 -15.69 -9.13
N ALA A 56 10.67 -16.05 -8.71
CA ALA A 56 11.45 -15.22 -7.79
C ALA A 56 11.85 -13.87 -8.41
N THR A 57 12.21 -13.85 -9.69
CA THR A 57 12.53 -12.59 -10.39
C THR A 57 11.30 -11.70 -10.56
N LEU A 58 10.14 -12.28 -10.85
CA LEU A 58 8.88 -11.55 -10.93
C LEU A 58 8.47 -11.01 -9.56
N ALA A 59 8.57 -11.82 -8.50
CA ALA A 59 8.30 -11.38 -7.14
C ALA A 59 9.20 -10.22 -6.72
N ALA A 60 10.50 -10.27 -7.05
CA ALA A 60 11.44 -9.19 -6.75
C ALA A 60 11.10 -7.89 -7.49
N ARG A 61 10.68 -7.97 -8.77
CA ARG A 61 10.23 -6.80 -9.54
C ARG A 61 8.97 -6.19 -8.95
N ARG A 62 7.97 -7.01 -8.63
CA ARG A 62 6.73 -6.58 -7.96
C ARG A 62 7.02 -5.88 -6.63
N ALA A 63 7.90 -6.46 -5.81
CA ALA A 63 8.27 -5.88 -4.54
C ALA A 63 8.94 -4.51 -4.70
N HIS A 64 9.74 -4.32 -5.76
CA HIS A 64 10.36 -3.04 -6.06
C HIS A 64 9.31 -1.98 -6.45
N VAL A 65 8.38 -2.32 -7.35
CA VAL A 65 7.30 -1.41 -7.73
C VAL A 65 6.40 -1.08 -6.54
N GLN A 66 6.05 -2.09 -5.72
CA GLN A 66 5.29 -1.90 -4.48
C GLN A 66 6.01 -0.92 -3.55
N LEU A 67 7.33 -1.04 -3.40
CA LEU A 67 8.11 -0.10 -2.60
C LEU A 67 8.09 1.32 -3.17
N GLU A 68 8.20 1.51 -4.49
CA GLU A 68 8.10 2.84 -5.11
C GLU A 68 6.74 3.50 -4.85
N VAL A 69 5.65 2.72 -4.96
CA VAL A 69 4.31 3.19 -4.65
C VAL A 69 4.18 3.53 -3.16
N ALA A 70 4.72 2.70 -2.27
CA ALA A 70 4.74 3.01 -0.85
C ALA A 70 5.46 4.35 -0.62
N LEU A 71 6.67 4.54 -1.17
CA LEU A 71 7.44 5.79 -1.04
C LEU A 71 6.69 7.02 -1.57
N ALA A 72 5.95 6.89 -2.67
CA ALA A 72 5.11 7.98 -3.19
C ALA A 72 4.00 8.39 -2.20
N LEU A 73 3.37 7.40 -1.55
CA LEU A 73 2.38 7.63 -0.49
C LEU A 73 3.04 8.26 0.77
N GLU A 74 4.25 7.84 1.15
CA GLU A 74 5.00 8.49 2.25
C GLU A 74 5.32 9.95 1.91
N GLY A 75 5.71 10.22 0.66
CA GLY A 75 5.95 11.56 0.15
C GLY A 75 4.69 12.43 0.21
N PHE A 76 3.52 11.87 -0.11
CA PHE A 76 2.25 12.56 0.07
C PHE A 76 1.96 12.86 1.55
N ALA A 77 2.11 11.88 2.45
CA ALA A 77 1.91 12.07 3.88
C ALA A 77 2.85 13.15 4.46
N HIS A 78 4.11 13.18 4.01
CA HIS A 78 5.05 14.24 4.36
C HIS A 78 4.57 15.62 3.90
N ARG A 79 4.11 15.75 2.65
CA ARG A 79 3.55 17.02 2.14
C ARG A 79 2.28 17.42 2.88
N ALA A 80 1.39 16.49 3.18
CA ALA A 80 0.18 16.74 3.96
C ALA A 80 0.49 17.24 5.38
N SER A 81 1.51 16.67 6.06
CA SER A 81 1.91 17.19 7.37
C SER A 81 2.50 18.60 7.28
N THR A 82 3.34 18.86 6.27
CA THR A 82 3.89 20.19 6.00
C THR A 82 2.78 21.21 5.69
N TYR A 83 1.77 20.79 4.92
CA TYR A 83 0.58 21.57 4.63
C TYR A 83 -0.16 21.99 5.90
N LEU A 84 -0.40 21.05 6.84
CA LEU A 84 -1.03 21.36 8.13
C LEU A 84 -0.24 22.40 8.94
N TYR A 85 1.09 22.36 8.92
CA TYR A 85 1.91 23.39 9.56
C TYR A 85 1.80 24.75 8.86
N ALA A 86 1.65 24.77 7.53
CA ALA A 86 1.47 25.99 6.76
C ALA A 86 0.09 26.65 6.97
N LEU A 87 -0.96 25.88 7.31
CA LEU A 87 -2.28 26.44 7.58
C LEU A 87 -2.34 27.27 8.88
N ALA A 88 -1.57 26.89 9.90
CA ALA A 88 -1.61 27.55 11.22
C ALA A 88 -1.29 29.07 11.18
N PRO A 89 -0.20 29.54 10.55
CA PRO A 89 0.08 30.98 10.47
C PRO A 89 -0.97 31.73 9.63
N VAL A 90 -1.52 31.12 8.58
CA VAL A 90 -2.59 31.73 7.77
C VAL A 90 -3.84 31.96 8.62
N ARG A 91 -4.26 30.93 9.37
CA ARG A 91 -5.39 31.03 10.29
C ARG A 91 -5.17 32.15 11.31
N SER A 92 -3.98 32.19 11.92
CA SER A 92 -3.62 33.23 12.89
C SER A 92 -3.67 34.64 12.29
N ALA A 93 -3.18 34.82 11.07
CA ALA A 93 -3.19 36.11 10.39
C ALA A 93 -4.62 36.58 10.11
N TYR A 94 -5.46 35.69 9.57
CA TYR A 94 -6.85 36.00 9.27
C TYR A 94 -7.65 36.36 10.55
N GLN A 95 -7.48 35.60 11.63
CA GLN A 95 -8.11 35.90 12.93
C GLN A 95 -7.67 37.24 13.53
N SER A 96 -6.48 37.73 13.16
CA SER A 96 -6.00 39.06 13.57
C SER A 96 -6.53 40.22 12.72
N GLY A 97 -7.37 39.93 11.71
CA GLY A 97 -7.94 40.93 10.80
C GLY A 97 -7.06 41.25 9.58
N ASP A 98 -6.04 40.44 9.29
CA ASP A 98 -5.27 40.57 8.05
C ASP A 98 -6.05 39.96 6.88
N GLU A 99 -6.82 40.78 6.17
CA GLU A 99 -7.62 40.37 5.01
C GLU A 99 -6.74 39.84 3.86
N ARG A 100 -5.46 40.25 3.79
CA ARG A 100 -4.47 39.76 2.81
C ARG A 100 -3.86 38.42 3.19
N ALA A 101 -4.21 37.85 4.34
CA ALA A 101 -3.82 36.48 4.69
C ALA A 101 -4.30 35.47 3.63
N SER A 102 -5.44 35.74 2.98
CA SER A 102 -5.98 34.96 1.86
C SER A 102 -5.11 35.05 0.60
N GLU A 103 -4.68 36.25 0.22
CA GLU A 103 -3.84 36.46 -0.98
C GLU A 103 -2.43 35.87 -0.81
N ASN A 104 -1.95 35.78 0.43
CA ASN A 104 -0.68 35.17 0.80
C ASN A 104 -0.79 33.65 1.08
N LEU A 105 -1.89 33.00 0.67
CA LEU A 105 -2.10 31.54 0.69
C LEU A 105 -1.13 30.79 -0.25
N GLY A 106 0.16 31.10 -0.24
CA GLY A 106 1.23 30.23 -0.78
C GLY A 106 1.32 28.88 -0.05
N VAL A 107 0.21 28.41 0.52
CA VAL A 107 0.01 27.07 1.04
C VAL A 107 0.27 26.11 -0.12
N PRO A 108 1.23 25.18 0.04
CA PRO A 108 1.59 24.26 -1.02
C PRO A 108 0.36 23.50 -1.52
N HIS A 109 0.16 23.42 -2.85
CA HIS A 109 -0.89 22.56 -3.38
C HIS A 109 -0.60 21.11 -3.02
N LEU A 110 -1.52 20.49 -2.28
CA LEU A 110 -1.42 19.09 -1.91
C LEU A 110 -1.87 18.25 -3.11
N GLN A 111 -0.97 17.42 -3.64
CA GLN A 111 -1.27 16.52 -4.75
C GLN A 111 -0.57 15.18 -4.57
N PHE A 112 -1.23 14.14 -5.07
CA PHE A 112 -0.64 12.81 -5.21
C PHE A 112 0.34 12.83 -6.39
N ASP A 113 1.59 12.48 -6.11
CA ASP A 113 2.64 12.35 -7.11
C ASP A 113 2.96 10.85 -7.26
N LEU A 114 2.06 10.15 -7.95
CA LEU A 114 2.16 8.71 -8.19
C LEU A 114 2.93 8.46 -9.48
N ALA A 115 3.86 7.51 -9.46
CA ALA A 115 4.68 7.16 -10.61
C ALA A 115 3.82 6.76 -11.85
N PRO A 116 4.31 7.02 -13.07
CA PRO A 116 3.55 6.82 -14.31
C PRO A 116 3.12 5.36 -14.57
N ASP A 117 2.08 5.20 -15.41
CA ASP A 117 1.29 3.97 -15.65
C ASP A 117 2.07 2.67 -15.95
N ALA A 118 3.34 2.74 -16.35
CA ALA A 118 4.13 1.59 -16.80
C ALA A 118 4.42 0.54 -15.71
N ALA A 119 4.43 0.93 -14.43
CA ALA A 119 4.77 0.00 -13.33
C ALA A 119 3.55 -0.73 -12.75
N TRP A 120 2.33 -0.22 -12.99
CA TRP A 120 1.13 -0.69 -12.29
C TRP A 120 0.67 -2.08 -12.70
N SER A 121 0.99 -2.54 -13.92
CA SER A 121 0.60 -3.89 -14.39
C SER A 121 1.20 -5.03 -13.55
N GLU A 122 2.23 -4.73 -12.76
CA GLU A 122 2.88 -5.71 -11.90
C GLU A 122 2.23 -5.83 -10.50
N LEU A 123 1.36 -4.89 -10.13
CA LEU A 123 0.77 -4.82 -8.79
C LEU A 123 -0.50 -5.67 -8.65
N PRO A 124 -0.88 -6.08 -7.42
CA PRO A 124 -2.19 -6.69 -7.17
C PRO A 124 -3.34 -5.73 -7.52
N ILE A 125 -4.34 -6.23 -8.24
CA ILE A 125 -5.49 -5.43 -8.74
C ILE A 125 -6.18 -4.65 -7.60
N GLN A 126 -6.31 -5.26 -6.42
CA GLN A 126 -6.95 -4.63 -5.28
C GLN A 126 -6.20 -3.39 -4.79
N ILE A 127 -4.86 -3.44 -4.78
CA ILE A 127 -4.01 -2.31 -4.37
C ILE A 127 -4.04 -1.22 -5.43
N ILE A 128 -3.99 -1.61 -6.71
CA ILE A 128 -4.09 -0.67 -7.84
C ILE A 128 -5.41 0.10 -7.78
N ALA A 129 -6.54 -0.59 -7.63
CA ALA A 129 -7.86 0.03 -7.61
C ALA A 129 -7.94 1.10 -6.51
N THR A 130 -7.58 0.73 -5.28
CA THR A 130 -7.59 1.66 -4.15
C THR A 130 -6.67 2.85 -4.38
N ILE A 131 -5.42 2.63 -4.81
CA ILE A 131 -4.45 3.73 -4.95
C ILE A 131 -4.79 4.65 -6.14
N ARG A 132 -5.30 4.11 -7.24
CA ARG A 132 -5.71 4.91 -8.41
C ARG A 132 -6.96 5.75 -8.15
N GLU A 133 -7.83 5.32 -7.24
CA GLU A 133 -9.02 6.09 -6.87
C GLU A 133 -8.66 7.30 -6.00
N LEU A 134 -7.53 7.29 -5.28
CA LEU A 134 -7.19 8.35 -4.33
C LEU A 134 -6.99 9.74 -4.92
N PRO A 135 -6.20 9.93 -6.01
CA PRO A 135 -6.06 11.26 -6.59
C PRO A 135 -7.41 11.81 -7.05
N SER A 136 -8.27 10.98 -7.63
CA SER A 136 -9.59 11.39 -8.08
C SER A 136 -10.52 11.72 -6.91
N ALA A 137 -10.56 10.88 -5.87
CA ALA A 137 -11.34 11.16 -4.67
C ALA A 137 -10.87 12.46 -4.00
N PHE A 138 -9.55 12.64 -3.87
CA PHE A 138 -8.96 13.86 -3.34
C PHE A 138 -9.38 15.09 -4.13
N GLN A 139 -9.27 15.03 -5.46
CA GLN A 139 -9.65 16.13 -6.35
C GLN A 139 -11.16 16.42 -6.31
N VAL A 140 -12.00 15.40 -6.17
CA VAL A 140 -13.45 15.60 -6.00
C VAL A 140 -13.73 16.37 -4.72
N THR A 141 -13.09 15.99 -3.60
CA THR A 141 -13.18 16.74 -2.34
C THR A 141 -12.61 18.15 -2.48
N ASP A 142 -11.50 18.32 -3.18
CA ASP A 142 -10.84 19.60 -3.46
C ASP A 142 -11.79 20.56 -4.18
N ASN A 143 -12.36 20.11 -5.30
CA ASN A 143 -13.33 20.85 -6.09
C ASN A 143 -14.62 21.12 -5.30
N TRP A 144 -15.04 20.18 -4.45
CA TRP A 144 -16.23 20.36 -3.61
C TRP A 144 -16.00 21.47 -2.58
N ILE A 145 -14.83 21.48 -1.90
CA ILE A 145 -14.41 22.57 -1.03
C ILE A 145 -14.48 23.87 -1.82
N GLU A 146 -13.79 23.98 -2.96
CA GLU A 146 -13.82 25.20 -3.79
C GLU A 146 -15.23 25.64 -4.18
N SER A 147 -16.10 24.70 -4.59
CA SER A 147 -17.47 25.00 -5.04
C SER A 147 -18.38 25.53 -3.93
N ILE A 148 -18.15 25.15 -2.67
CA ILE A 148 -18.90 25.69 -1.53
C ILE A 148 -18.55 27.17 -1.32
N TYR A 149 -17.32 27.55 -1.64
CA TYR A 149 -16.78 28.87 -1.31
C TYR A 149 -16.74 29.85 -2.48
N ASP A 150 -17.27 29.49 -3.64
CA ASP A 150 -17.45 30.37 -4.81
C ASP A 150 -18.49 31.51 -4.56
N GLY A 151 -18.76 31.87 -3.30
CA GLY A 151 -19.69 32.93 -2.91
C GLY A 151 -19.86 33.21 -1.41
N TRP A 152 -18.97 32.74 -0.52
CA TRP A 152 -19.05 32.97 0.95
C TRP A 152 -17.74 33.57 1.49
N ASP A 153 -17.84 34.53 2.42
CA ASP A 153 -16.72 35.33 2.95
C ASP A 153 -15.89 34.66 4.08
N ASP A 154 -16.17 33.40 4.47
CA ASP A 154 -15.55 32.79 5.66
C ASP A 154 -14.34 31.89 5.34
N LEU A 155 -13.16 32.50 5.23
CA LEU A 155 -11.89 31.80 5.04
C LEU A 155 -11.60 30.77 6.15
N LEU A 156 -12.10 30.95 7.38
CA LEU A 156 -11.80 30.01 8.47
C LEU A 156 -12.42 28.64 8.20
N GLN A 157 -13.65 28.61 7.71
CA GLN A 157 -14.32 27.36 7.33
C GLN A 157 -13.57 26.64 6.20
N VAL A 158 -13.07 27.40 5.22
CA VAL A 158 -12.20 26.84 4.15
C VAL A 158 -10.99 26.17 4.78
N LEU A 159 -10.27 26.88 5.66
CA LEU A 159 -9.06 26.36 6.30
C LEU A 159 -9.36 25.12 7.15
N ASP A 160 -10.53 25.06 7.81
CA ASP A 160 -10.97 23.89 8.55
C ASP A 160 -11.23 22.68 7.65
N LEU A 161 -11.94 22.85 6.53
CA LEU A 161 -12.15 21.75 5.57
C LEU A 161 -10.85 21.30 4.90
N ARG A 162 -9.92 22.22 4.63
CA ARG A 162 -8.60 21.91 4.10
C ARG A 162 -7.73 21.15 5.12
N GLU A 163 -7.79 21.52 6.40
CA GLU A 163 -7.16 20.78 7.49
C GLU A 163 -7.73 19.35 7.57
N GLN A 164 -9.06 19.22 7.52
CA GLN A 164 -9.76 17.93 7.46
C GLN A 164 -9.31 17.06 6.28
N GLN A 165 -9.23 17.62 5.08
CA GLN A 165 -8.82 16.92 3.86
C GLN A 165 -7.39 16.39 4.01
N ALA A 166 -6.46 17.24 4.44
CA ALA A 166 -5.07 16.86 4.64
C ALA A 166 -4.90 15.76 5.71
N ILE A 167 -5.65 15.83 6.81
CA ILE A 167 -5.66 14.78 7.84
C ILE A 167 -6.19 13.47 7.27
N HIS A 168 -7.34 13.49 6.57
CA HIS A 168 -7.97 12.28 6.05
C HIS A 168 -7.06 11.53 5.07
N TYR A 169 -6.62 12.22 4.02
CA TYR A 169 -5.82 11.60 2.98
C TYR A 169 -4.38 11.33 3.45
N GLY A 170 -3.86 12.13 4.39
CA GLY A 170 -2.58 11.87 5.05
C GLY A 170 -2.59 10.55 5.83
N LEU A 171 -3.62 10.30 6.65
CA LEU A 171 -3.81 9.02 7.36
C LEU A 171 -3.89 7.86 6.38
N LEU A 172 -4.72 8.01 5.36
CA LEU A 172 -4.95 6.93 4.41
C LEU A 172 -3.69 6.59 3.59
N ALA A 173 -2.90 7.60 3.22
CA ALA A 173 -1.60 7.39 2.60
C ALA A 173 -0.62 6.65 3.54
N CYS A 174 -0.58 7.00 4.83
CA CYS A 174 0.22 6.29 5.83
C CYS A 174 -0.20 4.82 5.96
N GLU A 175 -1.50 4.55 6.06
CA GLU A 175 -2.07 3.20 6.19
C GLU A 175 -1.72 2.32 4.98
N LEU A 176 -1.92 2.83 3.78
CA LEU A 176 -1.60 2.11 2.55
C LEU A 176 -0.10 1.89 2.39
N ALA A 177 0.74 2.88 2.71
CA ALA A 177 2.19 2.70 2.66
C ALA A 177 2.67 1.60 3.61
N GLN A 178 2.11 1.54 4.83
CA GLN A 178 2.44 0.48 5.79
C GLN A 178 1.92 -0.89 5.33
N GLN A 179 0.68 -0.96 4.81
CA GLN A 179 0.13 -2.20 4.29
C GLN A 179 1.01 -2.77 3.16
N ILE A 180 1.44 -1.93 2.22
CA ILE A 180 2.30 -2.35 1.12
C ILE A 180 3.65 -2.85 1.65
N ARG A 181 4.28 -2.13 2.59
CA ARG A 181 5.54 -2.55 3.21
C ARG A 181 5.43 -3.88 3.94
N ASP A 182 4.34 -4.09 4.68
CA ASP A 182 4.07 -5.34 5.39
C ASP A 182 3.90 -6.50 4.40
N GLU A 183 3.19 -6.30 3.28
CA GLU A 183 3.04 -7.30 2.22
C GLU A 183 4.36 -7.73 1.59
N ILE A 184 5.26 -6.78 1.32
CA ILE A 184 6.59 -7.06 0.75
C ILE A 184 7.65 -7.40 1.81
N GLN A 185 7.24 -7.50 3.07
CA GLN A 185 8.11 -7.84 4.21
C GLN A 185 9.31 -6.89 4.38
N VAL A 186 9.14 -5.61 4.04
CA VAL A 186 10.14 -4.56 4.25
C VAL A 186 9.86 -3.85 5.58
N PRO A 187 10.89 -3.43 6.35
CA PRO A 187 10.67 -2.70 7.59
C PRO A 187 9.76 -1.48 7.40
N ARG A 188 8.87 -1.23 8.36
CA ARG A 188 8.00 -0.05 8.38
C ARG A 188 8.83 1.23 8.40
N SER A 189 8.36 2.27 7.72
CA SER A 189 8.99 3.59 7.72
C SER A 189 8.73 4.29 9.05
N ALA A 190 9.79 4.62 9.78
CA ALA A 190 9.68 5.37 11.04
C ALA A 190 9.01 6.74 10.81
N LEU A 191 9.34 7.41 9.71
CA LEU A 191 8.73 8.69 9.33
C LEU A 191 7.22 8.57 9.13
N VAL A 192 6.76 7.50 8.48
CA VAL A 192 5.31 7.26 8.28
C VAL A 192 4.61 7.03 9.61
N ALA A 193 5.25 6.32 10.56
CA ALA A 193 4.69 6.14 11.89
C ALA A 193 4.55 7.48 12.62
N ASP A 194 5.54 8.36 12.53
CA ASP A 194 5.50 9.70 13.11
C ASP A 194 4.39 10.56 12.48
N TYR A 195 4.25 10.55 11.15
CA TYR A 195 3.18 11.25 10.44
C TYR A 195 1.80 10.70 10.81
N GLN A 196 1.65 9.39 10.90
CA GLN A 196 0.40 8.77 11.32
C GLN A 196 0.01 9.21 12.73
N GLN A 197 0.95 9.17 13.69
CA GLN A 197 0.69 9.64 15.05
C GLN A 197 0.27 11.12 15.08
N LEU A 198 0.93 11.96 14.27
CA LEU A 198 0.56 13.38 14.12
C LEU A 198 -0.87 13.52 13.60
N PHE A 199 -1.22 12.85 12.51
CA PHE A 199 -2.55 12.96 11.92
C PHE A 199 -3.64 12.39 12.82
N GLU A 200 -3.38 11.28 13.52
CA GLU A 200 -4.32 10.74 14.50
C GLU A 200 -4.55 11.69 15.67
N ALA A 201 -3.48 12.33 16.17
CA ALA A 201 -3.59 13.34 17.23
C ALA A 201 -4.40 14.55 16.75
N ARG A 202 -4.16 15.02 15.53
CA ARG A 202 -4.92 16.12 14.90
C ARG A 202 -6.37 15.75 14.67
N PHE A 203 -6.64 14.55 14.18
CA PHE A 203 -7.98 14.01 14.01
C PHE A 203 -8.73 13.98 15.34
N ARG A 204 -8.12 13.48 16.42
CA ARG A 204 -8.73 13.49 17.76
C ARG A 204 -9.01 14.91 18.26
N ALA A 205 -8.09 15.85 18.05
CA ALA A 205 -8.29 17.25 18.43
C ALA A 205 -9.45 17.89 17.67
N LEU A 206 -9.58 17.57 16.38
CA LEU A 206 -10.68 18.04 15.53
C LEU A 206 -12.02 17.48 16.01
N VAL A 207 -12.06 16.18 16.35
CA VAL A 207 -13.24 15.54 16.95
C VAL A 207 -13.66 16.19 18.25
N ALA A 208 -12.70 16.51 19.11
CA ALA A 208 -12.97 17.17 20.39
C ALA A 208 -13.48 18.62 20.21
N ARG A 209 -13.03 19.33 19.16
CA ARG A 209 -13.40 20.72 18.90
C ARG A 209 -14.79 20.86 18.29
N GLU A 210 -15.09 20.08 17.26
CA GLU A 210 -16.31 20.25 16.45
C GLU A 210 -17.53 19.53 17.05
N GLY A 211 -17.36 18.63 18.03
CA GLY A 211 -18.48 17.93 18.64
C GLY A 211 -19.36 17.22 17.61
N PHE A 212 -18.74 16.39 16.75
CA PHE A 212 -19.34 15.82 15.53
C PHE A 212 -20.79 15.35 15.69
N ALA A 213 -21.70 16.07 15.02
CA ALA A 213 -23.01 15.55 14.64
C ALA A 213 -22.93 14.97 13.21
N PRO A 214 -23.43 13.75 12.93
CA PRO A 214 -23.28 13.10 11.61
C PRO A 214 -23.88 13.84 10.39
N ASN A 215 -24.62 14.93 10.60
CA ASN A 215 -25.28 15.71 9.56
C ASN A 215 -24.77 17.16 9.50
N ASP A 216 -23.66 17.46 10.18
CA ASP A 216 -23.09 18.80 10.14
C ASP A 216 -22.37 19.04 8.80
N LEU A 217 -22.66 20.19 8.18
CA LEU A 217 -22.05 20.58 6.90
C LEU A 217 -20.56 20.91 7.05
N ASP A 218 -20.11 21.10 8.29
CA ASP A 218 -18.75 21.50 8.65
C ASP A 218 -17.75 20.33 8.62
N VAL A 219 -18.20 19.15 8.18
CA VAL A 219 -17.42 17.90 8.22
C VAL A 219 -17.31 17.28 6.83
N LEU A 220 -16.08 16.91 6.45
CA LEU A 220 -15.86 16.10 5.25
C LEU A 220 -16.63 14.77 5.33
N PRO A 221 -17.42 14.40 4.31
CA PRO A 221 -18.17 13.15 4.28
C PRO A 221 -17.30 11.91 4.53
N GLU A 222 -16.05 11.92 4.06
CA GLU A 222 -15.05 10.88 4.26
C GLU A 222 -14.68 10.72 5.75
N LEU A 223 -14.48 11.83 6.46
CA LEU A 223 -14.18 11.80 7.89
C LEU A 223 -15.41 11.40 8.71
N ALA A 224 -16.60 11.86 8.34
CA ALA A 224 -17.84 11.41 8.96
C ALA A 224 -17.99 9.89 8.86
N ARG A 225 -17.72 9.31 7.69
CA ARG A 225 -17.71 7.85 7.48
C ARG A 225 -16.67 7.16 8.36
N ARG A 226 -15.45 7.70 8.44
CA ARG A 226 -14.38 7.14 9.28
C ARG A 226 -14.76 7.15 10.77
N LEU A 227 -15.39 8.22 11.25
CA LEU A 227 -15.91 8.30 12.62
C LEU A 227 -17.03 7.29 12.90
N ALA A 228 -17.99 7.16 11.98
CA ALA A 228 -19.07 6.19 12.12
C ALA A 228 -18.54 4.74 12.18
N SER A 229 -17.40 4.47 11.53
CA SER A 229 -16.73 3.16 11.58
C SER A 229 -15.83 2.95 12.80
N THR A 230 -15.50 4.01 13.56
CA THR A 230 -14.62 3.91 14.73
C THR A 230 -15.45 3.54 15.96
N PRO A 231 -15.17 2.41 16.65
CA PRO A 231 -15.93 2.00 17.82
C PRO A 231 -15.81 3.04 18.94
N ALA A 232 -16.96 3.40 19.54
CA ALA A 232 -17.13 4.51 20.49
C ALA A 232 -16.15 4.53 21.70
N GLY A 233 -15.50 3.40 22.02
CA GLY A 233 -14.53 3.28 23.10
C GLY A 233 -13.18 4.00 22.86
N LEU A 234 -12.82 4.30 21.60
CA LEU A 234 -11.58 5.04 21.28
C LEU A 234 -11.78 6.57 21.22
N ALA A 235 -13.02 7.04 21.10
CA ALA A 235 -13.34 8.47 21.02
C ALA A 235 -13.23 9.18 22.39
N VAL A 236 -13.36 8.45 23.50
CA VAL A 236 -13.41 9.01 24.87
C VAL A 236 -12.05 8.94 25.58
N ALA A 237 -11.18 7.98 25.23
CA ALA A 237 -9.92 7.75 25.92
C ALA A 237 -8.82 8.80 25.68
N GLY A 238 -9.03 9.74 24.76
CA GLY A 238 -8.08 10.83 24.44
C GLY A 238 -8.44 12.19 25.05
N ALA A 239 -9.53 12.30 25.81
CA ALA A 239 -10.02 13.55 26.41
C ALA A 239 -9.79 13.63 27.93
N SER A 240 -8.92 12.79 28.49
CA SER A 240 -8.58 12.74 29.93
C SER A 240 -7.14 13.16 30.18
#